data_AF-A0A2V5WQM0-F1
#
_entry.id   AF-A0A2V5WQM0-F1
#
_cell.length_a   1.000
_cell.length_b   1.000
_cell.length_c   1.000
_cell.angle_alpha   90.00
_cell.angle_beta   90.00
_cell.angle_gamma   90.00
#
_symmetry.space_group_name_H-M   'P 1'
#
loop_
_entity.id
_entity.type
_entity.pdbx_description
1 polymer ?
#
loop_
_entity_poly.entity_id
_entity_poly.type
_entity_poly.pdbx_seq_one_letter_code
_entity_poly.pdbx_strand_id
1 'polypeptide(L)'
;MQWILKGDAGQRVLIAWGMGWESAQKTAGRDWLYPYLIYTMTDTYAAVRFDAWKSLQTLPGFSDFRFNFTAPESSLSESAKRAYEKWLREVRKVNAVYRSETAIDSDGRFQQDVFQRLRSERDEKPIFLAE
;
A
#
# COMPACT_ATOMS: atom_id res chain seq x y z
N MET A 1 -3.25 10.66 4.25
CA MET A 1 -2.79 9.79 3.13
C MET A 1 -1.38 10.06 2.66
N GLN A 2 -0.95 11.32 2.52
CA GLN A 2 0.35 11.68 1.95
C GLN A 2 1.56 11.06 2.69
N TRP A 3 1.43 10.79 3.99
CA TRP A 3 2.49 10.23 4.83
C TRP A 3 2.85 8.76 4.54
N ILE A 4 1.99 7.95 3.91
CA ILE A 4 2.38 6.58 3.53
C ILE A 4 3.42 6.58 2.41
N LEU A 5 3.46 7.66 1.64
CA LEU A 5 4.39 7.83 0.53
C LEU A 5 5.60 8.71 0.92
N LYS A 6 5.43 9.63 1.86
CA LYS A 6 6.45 10.62 2.27
C LYS A 6 7.14 10.38 3.62
N GLY A 7 6.41 9.80 4.58
CA GLY A 7 6.85 9.71 5.97
C GLY A 7 8.07 8.83 6.15
N ASP A 8 8.75 8.94 7.29
CA ASP A 8 9.82 8.02 7.66
C ASP A 8 9.30 6.57 7.76
N ALA A 9 10.21 5.58 7.80
CA ALA A 9 9.81 4.18 7.82
C ALA A 9 8.88 3.82 9.01
N GLY A 10 9.02 4.45 10.18
CA GLY A 10 8.15 4.23 11.34
C GLY A 10 6.74 4.77 11.10
N GLN A 11 6.62 5.95 10.50
CA GLN A 11 5.31 6.48 10.08
C GLN A 11 4.66 5.59 9.02
N ARG A 12 5.42 5.09 8.04
CA ARG A 12 4.89 4.20 7.00
C ARG A 12 4.42 2.86 7.57
N VAL A 13 5.16 2.29 8.54
CA VAL A 13 4.74 1.11 9.32
C VAL A 13 3.39 1.38 10.00
N LEU A 14 3.27 2.45 10.79
CA LEU A 14 2.05 2.73 11.54
C LEU A 14 0.83 2.94 10.63
N ILE A 15 1.03 3.62 9.50
CA ILE A 15 -0.05 3.82 8.53
C ILE A 15 -0.44 2.50 7.87
N ALA A 16 0.54 1.71 7.40
CA ALA A 16 0.27 0.41 6.80
C ALA A 16 -0.48 -0.51 7.78
N TRP A 17 -0.04 -0.57 9.03
CA TRP A 17 -0.71 -1.32 10.09
C TRP A 17 -2.13 -0.83 10.37
N GLY A 18 -2.33 0.49 10.49
CA GLY A 18 -3.65 1.08 10.73
C GLY A 18 -4.65 0.83 9.59
N MET A 19 -4.18 0.70 8.35
CA MET A 19 -5.02 0.30 7.21
C MET A 19 -5.58 -1.13 7.34
N GLY A 20 -4.96 -1.97 8.18
CA GLY A 20 -5.46 -3.31 8.50
C GLY A 20 -6.56 -3.34 9.56
N TRP A 21 -6.82 -2.24 10.26
CA TRP A 21 -7.82 -2.21 11.33
C TRP A 21 -9.24 -2.15 10.77
N GLU A 22 -10.10 -3.08 11.20
CA GLU A 22 -11.46 -3.20 10.69
C GLU A 22 -12.30 -1.92 10.89
N SER A 23 -12.15 -1.24 12.02
CA SER A 23 -12.84 0.01 12.33
C SER A 23 -12.42 1.16 11.40
N ALA A 24 -11.13 1.26 11.09
CA ALA A 24 -10.59 2.25 10.15
C ALA A 24 -11.11 1.97 8.73
N GLN A 25 -11.11 0.71 8.31
CA GLN A 25 -11.65 0.29 7.01
C GLN A 25 -13.14 0.57 6.84
N LYS A 26 -13.95 0.31 7.88
CA LYS A 26 -15.39 0.61 7.87
C LYS A 26 -15.67 2.10 7.75
N THR A 27 -14.85 2.93 8.40
CA THR A 27 -15.01 4.39 8.40
C THR A 27 -14.53 5.03 7.10
N ALA A 28 -13.35 4.67 6.63
CA ALA A 28 -12.70 5.32 5.49
C ALA A 28 -13.09 4.69 4.13
N GLY A 29 -13.71 3.51 4.14
CA GLY A 29 -13.89 2.68 2.97
C GLY A 29 -12.63 1.90 2.60
N ARG A 30 -12.81 0.79 1.87
CA ARG A 30 -11.73 -0.15 1.54
C ARG A 30 -11.13 0.04 0.15
N ASP A 31 -11.91 0.56 -0.79
CA ASP A 31 -11.61 0.47 -2.22
C ASP A 31 -10.28 1.15 -2.59
N TRP A 32 -9.92 2.23 -1.90
CA TRP A 32 -8.66 2.94 -2.12
C TRP A 32 -7.47 2.35 -1.36
N LEU A 33 -7.67 1.45 -0.38
CA LEU A 33 -6.59 0.88 0.44
C LEU A 33 -5.70 -0.08 -0.35
N TYR A 34 -6.28 -0.85 -1.28
CA TYR A 34 -5.57 -1.87 -2.05
C TYR A 34 -4.34 -1.33 -2.79
N PRO A 35 -4.43 -0.31 -3.68
CA PRO A 35 -3.28 0.15 -4.43
C PRO A 35 -2.17 0.70 -3.52
N TYR A 36 -2.53 1.33 -2.39
CA TYR A 36 -1.55 1.81 -1.41
C TYR A 36 -0.82 0.67 -0.69
N LEU A 37 -1.55 -0.31 -0.16
CA LEU A 37 -0.93 -1.47 0.51
C LEU A 37 -0.07 -2.29 -0.47
N ILE A 38 -0.55 -2.49 -1.70
CA ILE A 38 0.19 -3.20 -2.74
C ILE A 38 1.47 -2.46 -3.12
N TYR A 39 1.43 -1.13 -3.24
CA TYR A 39 2.63 -0.34 -3.46
C TYR A 39 3.61 -0.45 -2.29
N THR A 40 3.11 -0.36 -1.05
CA THR A 40 3.95 -0.42 0.16
C THR A 40 4.62 -1.78 0.36
N MET A 41 4.16 -2.85 -0.31
CA MET A 41 4.87 -4.14 -0.35
C MET A 41 6.25 -4.06 -1.02
N THR A 42 6.59 -2.99 -1.74
CA THR A 42 7.94 -2.77 -2.31
C THR A 42 8.75 -1.72 -1.55
N ASP A 43 8.36 -1.38 -0.31
CA ASP A 43 9.14 -0.49 0.56
C ASP A 43 10.55 -1.02 0.82
N THR A 44 11.53 -0.12 0.98
CA THR A 44 12.93 -0.45 1.31
C THR A 44 13.06 -1.25 2.61
N TYR A 45 12.19 -1.00 3.59
CA TYR A 45 12.23 -1.63 4.90
C TYR A 45 11.32 -2.86 4.98
N ALA A 46 11.88 -3.99 5.42
CA ALA A 46 11.16 -5.26 5.53
C ALA A 46 9.93 -5.20 6.48
N ALA A 47 10.04 -4.45 7.59
CA ALA A 47 8.92 -4.24 8.52
C ALA A 47 7.71 -3.57 7.84
N VAL A 48 7.97 -2.52 7.05
CA VAL A 48 6.91 -1.83 6.30
C VAL A 48 6.25 -2.78 5.30
N ARG A 49 7.05 -3.60 4.60
CA ARG A 49 6.54 -4.61 3.65
C ARG A 49 5.68 -5.67 4.35
N PHE A 50 6.09 -6.11 5.53
CA PHE A 50 5.35 -7.08 6.33
C PHE A 50 3.97 -6.52 6.74
N ASP A 51 3.91 -5.32 7.32
CA ASP A 51 2.64 -4.73 7.75
C ASP A 51 1.71 -4.39 6.59
N ALA A 52 2.26 -3.98 5.45
CA ALA A 52 1.49 -3.78 4.24
C ALA A 52 0.85 -5.09 3.76
N TRP A 53 1.62 -6.18 3.75
CA TRP A 53 1.11 -7.50 3.39
C TRP A 53 0.06 -8.01 4.39
N LYS A 54 0.32 -7.93 5.70
CA LYS A 54 -0.62 -8.37 6.73
C LYS A 54 -1.93 -7.59 6.65
N SER A 55 -1.85 -6.29 6.41
CA SER A 55 -3.03 -5.42 6.26
C SER A 55 -3.77 -5.72 4.96
N LEU A 56 -3.06 -6.00 3.87
CA LEU A 56 -3.69 -6.44 2.61
C LEU A 56 -4.50 -7.73 2.80
N GLN A 57 -4.00 -8.68 3.59
CA GLN A 57 -4.74 -9.93 3.89
C GLN A 57 -6.05 -9.71 4.66
N THR A 58 -6.25 -8.56 5.31
CA THR A 58 -7.52 -8.22 5.95
C THR A 58 -8.58 -7.74 4.96
N LEU A 59 -8.19 -7.42 3.72
CA LEU A 59 -9.10 -6.94 2.69
C LEU A 59 -9.75 -8.10 1.92
N PRO A 60 -11.03 -7.97 1.53
CA PRO A 60 -11.72 -8.96 0.71
C PRO A 60 -10.93 -9.38 -0.53
N GLY A 61 -10.84 -10.69 -0.78
CA GLY A 61 -10.13 -11.25 -1.93
C GLY A 61 -8.62 -11.44 -1.74
N PHE A 62 -8.04 -11.05 -0.60
CA PHE A 62 -6.60 -11.14 -0.34
C PHE A 62 -6.19 -11.96 0.89
N SER A 63 -7.13 -12.57 1.63
CA SER A 63 -6.85 -13.38 2.83
C SER A 63 -5.73 -14.41 2.63
N ASP A 64 -5.74 -15.09 1.48
CA ASP A 64 -4.79 -16.16 1.15
C ASP A 64 -3.62 -15.69 0.28
N PHE A 65 -3.48 -14.39 0.07
CA PHE A 65 -2.40 -13.84 -0.74
C PHE A 65 -1.05 -14.08 -0.06
N ARG A 66 -0.18 -14.89 -0.69
CA ARG A 66 1.15 -15.21 -0.17
C ARG A 66 2.19 -14.22 -0.66
N PHE A 67 3.07 -13.80 0.23
CA PHE A 67 4.13 -12.86 -0.07
C PHE A 67 5.37 -13.14 0.79
N ASN A 68 6.56 -13.17 0.16
CA ASN A 68 7.83 -13.19 0.87
C ASN A 68 8.38 -11.76 0.97
N PHE A 69 8.13 -11.10 2.11
CA PHE A 69 8.56 -9.73 2.37
C PHE A 69 10.09 -9.58 2.54
N THR A 70 10.86 -10.66 2.56
CA THR A 70 12.34 -10.63 2.64
C THR A 70 13.02 -11.01 1.32
N ALA A 71 12.24 -11.23 0.26
CA ALA A 71 12.76 -11.60 -1.04
C ALA A 71 13.55 -10.44 -1.71
N PRO A 72 14.39 -10.73 -2.72
CA PRO A 72 15.03 -9.71 -3.53
C PRO A 72 14.03 -8.78 -4.23
N GLU A 73 14.46 -7.55 -4.53
CA GLU A 73 13.62 -6.49 -5.10
C GLU A 73 12.82 -6.91 -6.35
N SER A 74 13.43 -7.68 -7.25
CA SER A 74 12.75 -8.22 -8.44
C SER A 74 11.55 -9.10 -8.07
N SER A 75 11.69 -9.92 -7.04
CA SER A 75 10.62 -10.81 -6.54
C SER A 75 9.53 -10.03 -5.79
N LEU A 76 9.91 -8.96 -5.08
CA LEU A 76 8.95 -8.05 -4.43
C LEU A 76 8.10 -7.35 -5.50
N SER A 77 8.74 -6.81 -6.53
CA SER A 77 8.10 -6.11 -7.64
C SER A 77 7.15 -7.02 -8.44
N GLU A 78 7.58 -8.24 -8.75
CA GLU A 78 6.74 -9.25 -9.41
C GLU A 78 5.51 -9.58 -8.56
N SER A 79 5.68 -9.73 -7.25
CA SER A 79 4.58 -10.05 -6.34
C SER A 79 3.58 -8.91 -6.19
N ALA A 80 4.07 -7.66 -6.08
CA ALA A 80 3.22 -6.47 -6.07
C ALA A 80 2.46 -6.31 -7.39
N LYS A 81 3.10 -6.58 -8.54
CA LYS A 81 2.44 -6.60 -9.84
C LYS A 81 1.30 -7.62 -9.89
N ARG A 82 1.52 -8.87 -9.45
CA ARG A 82 0.47 -9.90 -9.38
C ARG A 82 -0.67 -9.51 -8.44
N ALA A 83 -0.35 -8.91 -7.29
CA ALA A 83 -1.37 -8.39 -6.37
C ALA A 83 -2.21 -7.31 -7.04
N TYR A 84 -1.57 -6.39 -7.75
CA TYR A 84 -2.23 -5.30 -8.45
C TYR A 84 -3.12 -5.79 -9.59
N GLU A 85 -2.64 -6.74 -10.40
CA GLU A 85 -3.42 -7.37 -11.47
C GLU A 85 -4.64 -8.10 -10.92
N LYS A 86 -4.48 -8.85 -9.82
CA LYS A 86 -5.58 -9.51 -9.13
C LYS A 86 -6.62 -8.49 -8.67
N TRP A 87 -6.19 -7.44 -7.98
CA TRP A 87 -7.12 -6.40 -7.51
C TRP A 87 -7.86 -5.76 -8.68
N LEU A 88 -7.14 -5.35 -9.73
CA LEU A 88 -7.69 -4.65 -10.89
C LEU A 88 -8.75 -5.48 -11.62
N ARG A 89 -8.53 -6.79 -11.75
CA ARG A 89 -9.36 -7.70 -12.56
C ARG A 89 -10.47 -8.38 -11.78
N GLU A 90 -10.25 -8.70 -10.51
CA GLU A 90 -11.13 -9.60 -9.75
C GLU A 90 -11.84 -8.93 -8.57
N VAL A 91 -11.25 -7.89 -7.98
CA VAL A 91 -11.74 -7.32 -6.70
C VAL A 91 -12.29 -5.90 -6.88
N ARG A 92 -11.61 -5.09 -7.68
CA ARG A 92 -11.95 -3.68 -7.91
C ARG A 92 -13.31 -3.56 -8.59
N LYS A 93 -14.16 -2.67 -8.07
CA LYS A 93 -15.39 -2.26 -8.75
C LYS A 93 -15.03 -1.38 -9.95
N VAL A 94 -15.48 -1.77 -11.15
CA VAL A 94 -15.15 -1.09 -12.43
C VAL A 94 -15.62 0.37 -12.46
N ASN A 95 -16.66 0.72 -11.68
CA ASN A 95 -17.20 2.09 -11.58
C ASN A 95 -16.96 2.70 -10.19
N ALA A 96 -15.89 2.31 -9.49
CA ALA A 96 -15.55 2.92 -8.22
C ALA A 96 -15.24 4.42 -8.41
N VAL A 97 -15.88 5.27 -7.61
CA VAL A 97 -15.54 6.69 -7.52
C VAL A 97 -14.58 6.86 -6.36
N TYR A 98 -13.31 7.15 -6.68
CA TYR A 98 -12.30 7.47 -5.70
C TYR A 98 -12.34 8.96 -5.38
N ARG A 99 -12.16 9.31 -4.11
CA ARG A 99 -12.07 10.71 -3.72
C ARG A 99 -10.75 11.29 -4.24
N SER A 100 -10.74 12.55 -4.67
CA SER A 100 -9.55 13.19 -5.25
C SER A 100 -8.34 13.16 -4.32
N GLU A 101 -8.57 13.18 -3.00
CA GLU A 101 -7.52 13.12 -1.98
C GLU A 101 -6.79 11.77 -1.90
N THR A 102 -7.34 10.73 -2.54
CA THR A 102 -6.71 9.41 -2.62
C THR A 102 -5.73 9.29 -3.79
N ALA A 103 -5.64 10.30 -4.67
CA ALA A 103 -4.74 10.30 -5.83
C ALA A 103 -4.86 9.03 -6.71
N ILE A 104 -6.04 8.43 -6.75
CA ILE A 104 -6.37 7.27 -7.57
C ILE A 104 -7.39 7.72 -8.62
N ASP A 105 -7.15 7.39 -9.88
CA ASP A 105 -8.09 7.67 -10.97
C ASP A 105 -9.22 6.62 -11.05
N SER A 106 -10.20 6.84 -11.92
CA SER A 106 -11.32 5.89 -12.12
C SER A 106 -10.85 4.50 -12.57
N ASP A 107 -9.67 4.40 -13.17
CA ASP A 107 -9.03 3.15 -13.57
C ASP A 107 -8.24 2.50 -12.42
N GLY A 108 -8.35 3.01 -11.19
CA GLY A 108 -7.65 2.48 -10.03
C GLY A 108 -6.14 2.73 -10.05
N ARG A 109 -5.64 3.52 -11.00
CA ARG A 109 -4.22 3.85 -11.13
C ARG A 109 -3.90 5.07 -10.29
N PHE A 110 -2.67 5.12 -9.78
CA PHE A 110 -2.18 6.33 -9.16
C PHE A 110 -2.08 7.45 -10.20
N GLN A 111 -2.59 8.62 -9.86
CA GLN A 111 -2.37 9.85 -10.60
C GLN A 111 -0.86 10.12 -10.61
N GLN A 112 -0.22 9.94 -11.77
CA GLN A 112 1.24 9.89 -11.91
C GLN A 112 1.94 11.13 -11.35
N ASP A 113 1.41 12.31 -11.62
CA ASP A 113 1.90 13.60 -11.13
C ASP A 113 1.86 13.70 -9.61
N VAL A 114 0.74 13.34 -9.00
CA VAL A 114 0.58 13.33 -7.53
C VAL A 114 1.48 12.28 -6.91
N PHE A 115 1.53 11.08 -7.49
CA PHE A 115 2.32 9.97 -6.98
C PHE A 115 3.83 10.23 -7.05
N GLN A 116 4.34 10.76 -8.16
CA GLN A 116 5.74 11.11 -8.31
C GLN A 116 6.15 12.20 -7.30
N ARG A 117 5.31 13.22 -7.12
CA ARG A 117 5.53 14.24 -6.08
C ARG A 117 5.53 13.63 -4.67
N LEU A 118 4.58 12.74 -4.38
CA LEU A 118 4.50 12.10 -3.07
C LEU A 118 5.68 11.16 -2.81
N ARG A 119 6.23 10.54 -3.85
CA ARG A 119 7.42 9.69 -3.77
C ARG A 119 8.72 10.49 -3.67
N SER A 120 8.85 11.62 -4.37
CA SER A 120 10.05 12.46 -4.33
C SER A 120 10.28 13.13 -2.98
N GLU A 121 9.22 13.28 -2.18
CA GLU A 121 9.28 13.80 -0.82
C GLU A 121 9.40 12.68 0.23
N ARG A 122 9.69 11.43 -0.17
CA ARG A 122 9.93 10.31 0.76
C ARG A 122 11.22 10.53 1.53
N ASP A 123 11.11 10.62 2.85
CA ASP A 123 12.27 10.62 3.72
C ASP A 123 12.84 9.19 3.82
N GLU A 124 14.02 8.99 3.21
CA GLU A 124 14.77 7.74 3.24
C GLU A 124 15.84 7.72 4.35
N LYS A 125 15.90 8.72 5.23
CA LYS A 125 16.87 8.74 6.32
C LYS A 125 16.82 7.42 7.11
N PRO A 126 17.99 6.80 7.38
CA PRO A 126 18.07 5.62 8.22
C PRO A 126 17.42 5.88 9.58
N ILE A 127 16.42 5.07 9.95
CA ILE A 127 15.90 5.08 11.31
C ILE A 127 16.84 4.23 12.16
N PHE A 128 17.50 4.86 13.12
CA PHE A 128 18.16 4.17 14.22
C PHE A 128 17.11 3.98 15.34
N LEU A 129 16.66 2.75 15.53
CA LEU A 129 15.94 2.38 16.75
C LEU A 129 17.00 2.14 17.82
N ALA A 130 17.07 3.00 18.82
CA ALA A 130 17.82 2.69 20.04
C ALA A 130 17.02 1.64 20.82
N GLU A 131 17.63 0.49 21.08
CA GLU A 131 17.16 -0.49 22.07
C GLU A 131 17.29 0.04 23.50
#